data_AF-P09835-F1
#
_entry.id   AF-P09835-F1
#
_cell.length_a   1.000
_cell.length_b   1.000
_cell.length_c   1.000
_cell.angle_alpha   90.00
_cell.angle_beta   90.00
_cell.angle_gamma   90.00
#
_symmetry.space_group_name_H-M   'P 1'
#
loop_
_entity.id
_entity.type
_entity.pdbx_description
1 polymer ?
#
loop_
_entity_poly.entity_id
_entity_poly.type
_entity_poly.pdbx_seq_one_letter_code
_entity_poly.pdbx_strand_id
1 'polypeptide(L)'
;MKTLFSRLITVIACFFIFSAAWFCLWSISLHLVERPDMAVLLFPFGLRLGLMLQCPRGYWPVLLGAEWLLIYWLTQAVGLTHFPLLMIGSLLTLLPVALISRYRHQRDWRTLLLQGAALTAAALLQSLPWLWHGKESWNALLLTLTGGLTLAPICLVFWHYLANNTWLPLGPSLVSQPINWRGRHLVWYLLLFVISLWLQLGLPDELSRFTPFCLALPIIALAWHYGWQGALIATLMNAIALIASQTWRDHPVDLLLSLLVQSLTGLLLGAGIQRLRELNQSLQKELARNQHLAERLLETEESVRRDVARELHDDIGQTITAIRTQAGIVQRLAADNASVKQSGQLIEQLSLGVYDAVRRLLGRLRPRQLDDLTLEQAIRSLMREMELEGRGIVSHLEWRIDESALSENQRVTLFRVCQEGLNNIVKHADASAVTLQGWQQDERLMLVIEDDGSGLPPGSGQQGFGLTGMRERVTALGGTLHISCLHGTRVSVSLPQRYV
;
A
#
# COMPACT_ATOMS: atom_id res chain seq x y z
N MET A 1 -16.33 -41.23 -18.32
CA MET A 1 -15.40 -42.27 -17.80
C MET A 1 -14.02 -41.70 -17.42
N LYS A 2 -13.29 -41.00 -18.30
CA LYS A 2 -11.95 -40.43 -17.96
C LYS A 2 -11.92 -39.55 -16.71
N THR A 3 -12.94 -38.71 -16.50
CA THR A 3 -13.05 -37.83 -15.30
C THR A 3 -13.30 -38.61 -14.01
N LEU A 4 -14.16 -39.63 -14.05
CA LEU A 4 -14.43 -40.49 -12.89
C LEU A 4 -13.20 -41.32 -12.51
N PHE A 5 -12.52 -41.90 -13.50
CA PHE A 5 -11.31 -42.67 -13.27
C PHE A 5 -10.18 -41.80 -12.71
N SER A 6 -9.99 -40.60 -13.25
CA SER A 6 -9.04 -39.62 -12.71
C SER A 6 -9.38 -39.22 -11.26
N ARG A 7 -10.66 -38.95 -10.95
CA ARG A 7 -11.11 -38.67 -9.58
C ARG A 7 -10.85 -39.84 -8.63
N LEU A 8 -11.11 -41.06 -9.07
CA LEU A 8 -10.86 -42.26 -8.27
C LEU A 8 -9.37 -42.40 -7.96
N ILE A 9 -8.49 -42.24 -8.95
CA ILE A 9 -7.04 -42.26 -8.74
C ILE A 9 -6.61 -41.17 -7.75
N THR A 10 -7.13 -39.94 -7.89
CA THR A 10 -6.79 -38.86 -6.95
C THR A 10 -7.27 -39.14 -5.53
N VAL A 11 -8.42 -39.79 -5.35
CA VAL A 11 -8.94 -40.18 -4.03
C VAL A 11 -8.06 -41.28 -3.41
N ILE A 12 -7.69 -42.29 -4.19
CA ILE A 12 -6.81 -43.38 -3.73
C ILE A 12 -5.42 -42.83 -3.37
N ALA A 13 -4.85 -41.98 -4.22
CA ALA A 13 -3.57 -41.34 -3.94
C ALA A 13 -3.64 -40.44 -2.70
N CYS A 14 -4.72 -39.67 -2.55
CA CYS A 14 -4.96 -38.84 -1.36
C CYS A 14 -5.03 -39.69 -0.09
N PHE A 15 -5.72 -40.84 -0.13
CA PHE A 15 -5.79 -41.78 0.99
C PHE A 15 -4.38 -42.26 1.40
N PHE A 16 -3.59 -42.80 0.46
CA PHE A 16 -2.26 -43.33 0.78
C PHE A 16 -1.27 -42.26 1.24
N ILE A 17 -1.23 -41.10 0.58
CA ILE A 17 -0.33 -39.99 0.94
C ILE A 17 -0.69 -39.47 2.34
N PHE A 18 -1.99 -39.28 2.61
CA PHE A 18 -2.44 -38.84 3.92
C PHE A 18 -2.12 -39.88 4.99
N SER A 19 -2.39 -41.17 4.74
CA SER A 19 -2.11 -42.23 5.71
C SER A 19 -0.62 -42.32 6.06
N ALA A 20 0.25 -42.23 5.06
CA ALA A 20 1.70 -42.23 5.28
C ALA A 20 2.14 -41.01 6.10
N ALA A 21 1.71 -39.81 5.71
CA ALA A 21 2.04 -38.58 6.43
C ALA A 21 1.51 -38.58 7.88
N TRP A 22 0.28 -39.04 8.06
CA TRP A 22 -0.36 -39.16 9.37
C TRP A 22 0.42 -40.12 10.28
N PHE A 23 0.83 -41.28 9.76
CA PHE A 23 1.61 -42.27 10.52
C PHE A 23 3.00 -41.75 10.89
N CYS A 24 3.71 -41.10 9.96
CA CYS A 24 5.00 -40.48 10.25
C CYS A 24 4.89 -39.40 11.34
N LEU A 25 3.86 -38.56 11.28
CA LEU A 25 3.61 -37.53 12.29
C LEU A 25 3.18 -38.12 13.63
N TRP A 26 2.46 -39.24 13.63
CA TRP A 26 2.12 -39.96 14.85
C TRP A 26 3.39 -40.53 15.50
N SER A 27 4.30 -41.11 14.72
CA SER A 27 5.59 -41.60 15.21
C SER A 27 6.44 -40.48 15.84
N ILE A 28 6.47 -39.28 15.24
CA ILE A 28 7.16 -38.12 15.82
C ILE A 28 6.46 -37.70 17.12
N SER A 29 5.13 -37.66 17.13
CA SER A 29 4.34 -37.29 18.32
C SER A 29 4.54 -38.30 19.46
N LEU A 30 4.69 -39.58 19.15
CA LEU A 30 4.94 -40.65 20.12
C LEU A 30 6.28 -40.44 20.83
N HIS A 31 7.32 -39.98 20.12
CA HIS A 31 8.61 -39.68 20.73
C HIS A 31 8.56 -38.48 21.70
N LEU A 32 7.60 -37.57 21.53
CA LEU A 32 7.46 -36.37 22.36
C LEU A 32 6.56 -36.58 23.59
N VAL A 33 5.54 -37.42 23.47
CA VAL A 33 4.49 -37.57 24.51
C VAL A 33 4.62 -38.91 25.24
N GLU A 34 5.36 -39.87 24.69
CA GLU A 34 5.57 -41.25 25.18
C GLU A 34 4.30 -42.12 25.30
N ARG A 35 3.11 -41.50 25.18
CA ARG A 35 1.80 -42.14 25.21
C ARG A 35 1.19 -42.25 23.80
N PRO A 36 0.81 -43.46 23.35
CA PRO A 36 0.34 -43.67 21.98
C PRO A 36 -1.04 -43.09 21.69
N ASP A 37 -1.93 -43.05 22.70
CA ASP A 37 -3.27 -42.45 22.60
C ASP A 37 -3.19 -40.92 22.49
N MET A 38 -2.36 -40.29 23.32
CA MET A 38 -2.15 -38.85 23.33
C MET A 38 -1.37 -38.37 22.11
N ALA A 39 -0.45 -39.18 21.57
CA ALA A 39 0.31 -38.85 20.37
C ALA A 39 -0.58 -38.59 19.13
N VAL A 40 -1.76 -39.21 19.05
CA VAL A 40 -2.74 -38.95 17.98
C VAL A 40 -3.25 -37.50 17.99
N LEU A 41 -3.34 -36.90 19.18
CA LEU A 41 -3.90 -35.57 19.39
C LEU A 41 -2.97 -34.41 19.00
N LEU A 42 -1.68 -34.68 18.73
CA LEU A 42 -0.68 -33.65 18.42
C LEU A 42 -0.61 -33.38 16.91
N PHE A 43 0.42 -33.86 16.22
CA PHE A 43 0.63 -33.56 14.81
C PHE A 43 -0.35 -34.25 13.84
N PRO A 44 -0.80 -35.50 14.07
CA PRO A 44 -1.79 -36.13 13.19
C PRO A 44 -3.11 -35.37 13.15
N PHE A 45 -3.56 -34.89 14.31
CA PHE A 45 -4.70 -33.99 14.45
C PHE A 45 -4.51 -32.68 13.65
N GLY A 46 -3.35 -32.04 13.80
CA GLY A 46 -3.03 -30.82 13.06
C GLY A 46 -3.01 -31.00 11.54
N LEU A 47 -2.46 -32.12 11.06
CA LEU A 47 -2.41 -32.45 9.62
C LEU A 47 -3.82 -32.60 9.08
N ARG A 48 -4.67 -33.36 9.78
CA ARG A 48 -6.06 -33.56 9.38
C ARG A 48 -6.80 -32.23 9.27
N LEU A 49 -6.77 -31.39 10.30
CA LEU A 49 -7.48 -30.11 10.26
C LEU A 49 -6.94 -29.18 9.17
N GLY A 50 -5.61 -29.10 9.03
CA GLY A 50 -4.98 -28.32 7.96
C GLY A 50 -5.44 -28.73 6.58
N LEU A 51 -5.47 -30.04 6.29
CA LEU A 51 -5.95 -30.56 5.01
C LEU A 51 -7.46 -30.37 4.85
N MET A 52 -8.28 -30.59 5.87
CA MET A 52 -9.74 -30.42 5.75
C MET A 52 -10.14 -28.97 5.51
N LEU A 53 -9.44 -28.01 6.12
CA LEU A 53 -9.67 -26.58 5.89
C LEU A 53 -9.40 -26.20 4.43
N GLN A 54 -8.44 -26.83 3.77
CA GLN A 54 -7.99 -26.49 2.40
C GLN A 54 -8.63 -27.34 1.30
N CYS A 55 -8.82 -28.65 1.55
CA CYS A 55 -9.35 -29.60 0.57
C CYS A 55 -10.87 -29.47 0.40
N PRO A 56 -11.42 -29.64 -0.82
CA PRO A 56 -12.86 -29.69 -1.07
C PRO A 56 -13.58 -30.71 -0.17
N ARG A 57 -14.84 -30.42 0.21
CA ARG A 57 -15.63 -31.29 1.11
C ARG A 57 -15.76 -32.73 0.63
N GLY A 58 -15.66 -32.98 -0.68
CA GLY A 58 -15.68 -34.32 -1.25
C GLY A 58 -14.52 -35.23 -0.80
N TYR A 59 -13.40 -34.66 -0.36
CA TYR A 59 -12.25 -35.44 0.15
C TYR A 59 -12.30 -35.67 1.67
N TRP A 60 -13.22 -35.03 2.39
CA TRP A 60 -13.29 -35.16 3.85
C TRP A 60 -13.58 -36.58 4.33
N PRO A 61 -14.49 -37.36 3.70
CA PRO A 61 -14.71 -38.75 4.09
C PRO A 61 -13.46 -39.62 3.89
N VAL A 62 -12.62 -39.28 2.91
CA VAL A 62 -11.36 -40.00 2.63
C VAL A 62 -10.36 -39.76 3.75
N LEU A 63 -10.20 -38.50 4.18
CA LEU A 63 -9.31 -38.13 5.27
C LEU A 63 -9.76 -38.73 6.61
N LEU A 64 -11.05 -38.61 6.94
CA LEU A 64 -11.61 -39.19 8.16
C LEU A 64 -11.56 -40.72 8.13
N GLY A 65 -11.93 -41.34 7.02
CA GLY A 65 -11.88 -42.79 6.85
C GLY A 65 -10.45 -43.35 7.00
N ALA A 66 -9.46 -42.64 6.45
CA ALA A 66 -8.05 -42.99 6.60
C ALA A 66 -7.57 -42.86 8.05
N GLU A 67 -7.91 -41.77 8.73
CA GLU A 67 -7.58 -41.58 10.16
C GLU A 67 -8.23 -42.68 11.01
N TRP A 68 -9.52 -42.96 10.79
CA TRP A 68 -10.27 -43.97 11.52
C TRP A 68 -9.70 -45.38 11.34
N LEU A 69 -9.32 -45.73 10.11
CA LEU A 69 -8.67 -47.00 9.81
C LEU A 69 -7.30 -47.10 10.50
N LEU A 70 -6.52 -46.03 10.53
CA LEU A 70 -5.23 -45.99 11.21
C LEU A 70 -5.38 -46.06 12.73
N ILE A 71 -6.35 -45.37 13.31
CA ILE A 71 -6.67 -45.46 14.75
C ILE A 71 -7.06 -46.90 15.08
N TYR A 72 -7.96 -47.52 14.32
CA TYR A 72 -8.34 -48.92 14.52
C TYR A 72 -7.15 -49.86 14.43
N TRP A 73 -6.28 -49.67 13.43
CA TRP A 73 -5.08 -50.48 13.27
C TRP A 73 -4.10 -50.30 14.45
N LEU A 74 -3.89 -49.07 14.92
CA LEU A 74 -3.06 -48.79 16.09
C LEU A 74 -3.68 -49.36 17.38
N THR A 75 -5.01 -49.39 17.51
CA THR A 75 -5.68 -50.07 18.62
C THR A 75 -5.30 -51.54 18.67
N GLN A 76 -5.22 -52.22 17.52
CA GLN A 76 -4.81 -53.63 17.46
C GLN A 76 -3.30 -53.81 17.67
N ALA A 77 -2.48 -52.92 17.12
CA ALA A 77 -1.03 -53.07 17.15
C ALA A 77 -0.39 -52.66 18.49
N VAL A 78 -0.88 -51.59 19.12
CA VAL A 78 -0.28 -50.96 20.31
C VAL A 78 -1.23 -50.97 21.51
N GLY A 79 -2.53 -51.24 21.32
CA GLY A 79 -3.49 -51.29 22.41
C GLY A 79 -4.00 -49.91 22.86
N LEU A 80 -4.45 -49.07 21.93
CA LEU A 80 -5.05 -47.76 22.25
C LEU A 80 -6.31 -47.93 23.13
N THR A 81 -6.19 -47.61 24.43
CA THR A 81 -7.25 -47.73 25.43
C THR A 81 -8.44 -46.81 25.16
N HIS A 82 -8.18 -45.59 24.67
CA HIS A 82 -9.17 -44.53 24.51
C HIS A 82 -9.59 -44.28 23.06
N PHE A 83 -9.52 -45.30 22.19
CA PHE A 83 -9.89 -45.14 20.77
C PHE A 83 -11.31 -44.58 20.52
N PRO A 84 -12.39 -44.89 21.29
CA PRO A 84 -13.69 -44.30 21.00
C PRO A 84 -13.72 -42.77 21.24
N LEU A 85 -12.94 -42.26 22.20
CA LEU A 85 -12.85 -40.82 22.46
C LEU A 85 -12.18 -40.09 21.30
N LEU A 86 -11.14 -40.69 20.71
CA LEU A 86 -10.46 -40.16 19.52
C LEU A 86 -11.43 -40.07 18.33
N MET A 87 -12.23 -41.12 18.12
CA MET A 87 -13.21 -41.21 17.03
C MET A 87 -14.34 -40.21 17.20
N ILE A 88 -14.91 -40.08 18.42
CA ILE A 88 -15.97 -39.10 18.71
C ILE A 88 -15.42 -37.67 18.54
N GLY A 89 -14.23 -37.38 19.07
CA GLY A 89 -13.61 -36.07 18.92
C GLY A 89 -13.37 -35.70 17.45
N SER A 90 -12.92 -36.66 16.63
CA SER A 90 -12.68 -36.43 15.19
C SER A 90 -13.96 -35.99 14.46
N LEU A 91 -15.12 -36.54 14.82
CA LEU A 91 -16.43 -36.13 14.29
C LEU A 91 -16.82 -34.73 14.78
N LEU A 92 -16.65 -34.43 16.06
CA LEU A 92 -17.00 -33.12 16.61
C LEU A 92 -16.23 -31.98 15.92
N THR A 93 -14.99 -32.22 15.52
CA THR A 93 -14.17 -31.22 14.82
C THR A 93 -14.66 -30.88 13.40
N LEU A 94 -15.56 -31.68 12.81
CA LEU A 94 -16.18 -31.35 11.52
C LEU A 94 -16.99 -30.04 11.58
N LEU A 95 -17.60 -29.73 12.74
CA LEU A 95 -18.47 -28.57 12.89
C LEU A 95 -17.74 -27.24 12.64
N PRO A 96 -16.66 -26.89 13.37
CA PRO A 96 -15.94 -25.63 13.16
C PRO A 96 -15.31 -25.57 11.76
N VAL A 97 -14.78 -26.68 11.26
CA VAL A 97 -14.20 -26.77 9.92
C VAL A 97 -15.26 -26.57 8.83
N ALA A 98 -16.47 -27.10 9.01
CA ALA A 98 -17.61 -26.91 8.11
C ALA A 98 -18.07 -25.45 8.04
N LEU A 99 -18.11 -24.76 9.17
CA LEU A 99 -18.47 -23.35 9.23
C LEU A 99 -17.46 -22.47 8.48
N ILE A 100 -16.17 -22.67 8.74
CA ILE A 100 -15.10 -21.80 8.23
C ILE A 100 -14.71 -22.15 6.79
N SER A 101 -14.88 -23.40 6.36
CA SER A 101 -14.67 -23.81 4.96
C SER A 101 -15.52 -23.02 3.94
N ARG A 102 -16.60 -22.35 4.39
CA ARG A 102 -17.40 -21.44 3.55
C ARG A 102 -16.62 -20.19 3.10
N TYR A 103 -15.64 -19.76 3.88
CA TYR A 103 -14.82 -18.57 3.63
C TYR A 103 -13.48 -18.87 2.97
N ARG A 104 -13.25 -20.10 2.49
CA ARG A 104 -11.97 -20.55 1.90
C ARG A 104 -11.46 -19.69 0.76
N HIS A 105 -12.36 -19.03 0.02
CA HIS A 105 -12.01 -18.26 -1.18
C HIS A 105 -11.55 -16.84 -0.88
N GLN A 106 -11.80 -16.32 0.33
CA GLN A 106 -11.24 -15.02 0.73
C GLN A 106 -9.72 -15.18 0.88
N ARG A 107 -8.93 -14.22 0.41
CA ARG A 107 -7.45 -14.27 0.41
C ARG A 107 -6.88 -13.10 1.19
N ASP A 108 -7.50 -12.80 2.33
CA ASP A 108 -7.17 -11.65 3.15
C ASP A 108 -6.52 -12.11 4.47
N TRP A 109 -5.83 -11.22 5.18
CA TRP A 109 -5.31 -11.49 6.54
C TRP A 109 -6.35 -12.11 7.49
N ARG A 110 -7.64 -11.83 7.29
CA ARG A 110 -8.76 -12.39 8.05
C ARG A 110 -8.82 -13.91 7.97
N THR A 111 -8.41 -14.52 6.86
CA THR A 111 -8.49 -15.98 6.72
C THR A 111 -7.54 -16.69 7.66
N LEU A 112 -6.38 -16.11 7.97
CA LEU A 112 -5.46 -16.64 8.97
C LEU A 112 -6.08 -16.64 10.36
N LEU A 113 -6.72 -15.53 10.75
CA LEU A 113 -7.38 -15.44 12.05
C LEU A 113 -8.61 -16.33 12.15
N LEU A 114 -9.41 -16.42 11.09
CA LEU A 114 -10.54 -17.33 11.02
C LEU A 114 -10.08 -18.79 11.10
N GLN A 115 -9.02 -19.17 10.39
CA GLN A 115 -8.44 -20.51 10.53
C GLN A 115 -7.88 -20.75 11.93
N GLY A 116 -7.18 -19.78 12.52
CA GLY A 116 -6.74 -19.85 13.92
C GLY A 116 -7.91 -20.10 14.87
N ALA A 117 -9.00 -19.35 14.73
CA ALA A 117 -10.23 -19.55 15.51
C ALA A 117 -10.91 -20.91 15.23
N ALA A 118 -10.86 -21.40 13.99
CA ALA A 118 -11.33 -22.74 13.63
C ALA A 118 -10.56 -23.82 14.40
N LEU A 119 -9.24 -23.67 14.42
CA LEU A 119 -8.31 -24.62 15.03
C LEU A 119 -8.47 -24.62 16.55
N THR A 120 -8.62 -23.45 17.18
CA THR A 120 -8.88 -23.38 18.63
C THR A 120 -10.24 -23.97 18.98
N ALA A 121 -11.30 -23.69 18.21
CA ALA A 121 -12.61 -24.30 18.42
C ALA A 121 -12.60 -25.82 18.19
N ALA A 122 -11.88 -26.29 17.17
CA ALA A 122 -11.73 -27.71 16.89
C ALA A 122 -10.93 -28.43 17.97
N ALA A 123 -9.87 -27.80 18.50
CA ALA A 123 -9.09 -28.34 19.62
C ALA A 123 -9.94 -28.47 20.88
N LEU A 124 -10.73 -27.44 21.21
CA LEU A 124 -11.70 -27.49 22.32
C LEU A 124 -12.68 -28.66 22.14
N LEU A 125 -13.31 -28.77 20.96
CA LEU A 125 -14.26 -29.86 20.67
C LEU A 125 -13.61 -31.25 20.67
N GLN A 126 -12.37 -31.40 20.19
CA GLN A 126 -11.63 -32.66 20.25
C GLN A 126 -11.30 -33.07 21.69
N SER A 127 -11.04 -32.09 22.57
CA SER A 127 -10.73 -32.30 23.98
C SER A 127 -11.96 -32.58 24.85
N LEU A 128 -13.18 -32.22 24.42
CA LEU A 128 -14.40 -32.41 25.21
C LEU A 128 -14.63 -33.84 25.72
N PRO A 129 -14.45 -34.91 24.91
CA PRO A 129 -14.63 -36.28 25.39
C PRO A 129 -13.65 -36.67 26.51
N TRP A 130 -12.53 -35.96 26.63
CA TRP A 130 -11.50 -36.21 27.65
C TRP A 130 -11.84 -35.60 29.01
N LEU A 131 -12.88 -34.76 29.11
CA LEU A 131 -13.33 -34.16 30.38
C LEU A 131 -13.70 -35.23 31.42
N TRP A 132 -14.17 -36.40 30.99
CA TRP A 132 -14.46 -37.53 31.86
C TRP A 132 -13.21 -38.15 32.52
N HIS A 133 -12.01 -37.88 31.98
CA HIS A 133 -10.74 -38.45 32.45
C HIS A 133 -9.92 -37.43 33.29
N GLY A 134 -10.55 -36.35 33.75
CA GLY A 134 -9.99 -35.41 34.73
C GLY A 134 -8.70 -34.71 34.25
N LYS A 135 -7.54 -35.11 34.79
CA LYS A 135 -6.24 -34.48 34.49
C LYS A 135 -5.81 -34.64 33.03
N GLU A 136 -6.22 -35.72 32.37
CA GLU A 136 -5.85 -35.97 30.96
C GLU A 136 -6.49 -34.96 30.01
N SER A 137 -7.62 -34.35 30.39
CA SER A 137 -8.30 -33.34 29.59
C SER A 137 -7.42 -32.12 29.28
N TRP A 138 -6.64 -31.65 30.25
CA TRP A 138 -5.78 -30.48 30.06
C TRP A 138 -4.62 -30.80 29.13
N ASN A 139 -4.04 -31.99 29.25
CA ASN A 139 -2.99 -32.46 28.35
C ASN A 139 -3.52 -32.67 26.92
N ALA A 140 -4.72 -33.24 26.78
CA ALA A 140 -5.38 -33.41 25.49
C ALA A 140 -5.64 -32.06 24.81
N LEU A 141 -6.13 -31.07 25.55
CA LEU A 141 -6.33 -29.71 25.06
C LEU A 141 -5.01 -29.04 24.64
N LEU A 142 -3.96 -29.16 25.46
CA LEU A 142 -2.64 -28.61 25.13
C LEU A 142 -2.09 -29.24 23.84
N LEU A 143 -2.15 -30.58 23.72
CA LEU A 143 -1.67 -31.30 22.54
C LEU A 143 -2.43 -30.92 21.27
N THR A 144 -3.76 -30.87 21.34
CA THR A 144 -4.61 -30.49 20.20
C THR A 144 -4.40 -29.05 19.77
N LEU A 145 -4.24 -28.12 20.71
CA LEU A 145 -3.92 -26.72 20.40
C LEU A 145 -2.52 -26.59 19.78
N THR A 146 -1.51 -27.19 20.39
CA THR A 146 -0.13 -27.13 19.89
C THR A 146 -0.04 -27.75 18.50
N GLY A 147 -0.54 -28.98 18.32
CA GLY A 147 -0.49 -29.68 17.04
C GLY A 147 -1.32 -29.01 15.95
N GLY A 148 -2.52 -28.53 16.30
CA GLY A 148 -3.41 -27.78 15.42
C GLY A 148 -2.78 -26.48 14.92
N LEU A 149 -2.28 -25.63 15.83
CA LEU A 149 -1.74 -24.32 15.47
C LEU A 149 -0.33 -24.40 14.83
N THR A 150 0.47 -25.42 15.15
CA THR A 150 1.77 -25.62 14.49
C THR A 150 1.61 -26.07 13.04
N LEU A 151 0.81 -27.11 12.81
CA LEU A 151 0.82 -27.83 11.53
C LEU A 151 -0.24 -27.37 10.52
N ALA A 152 -1.43 -26.97 10.98
CA ALA A 152 -2.50 -26.60 10.06
C ALA A 152 -2.20 -25.31 9.25
N PRO A 153 -1.59 -24.25 9.81
CA PRO A 153 -1.22 -23.07 9.03
C PRO A 153 -0.17 -23.37 7.95
N ILE A 154 0.68 -24.39 8.13
CA ILE A 154 1.65 -24.82 7.11
C ILE A 154 0.93 -25.40 5.90
N CYS A 155 -0.15 -26.17 6.13
CA CYS A 155 -1.01 -26.64 5.04
C CYS A 155 -1.62 -25.47 4.25
N LEU A 156 -1.91 -24.33 4.92
CA LEU A 156 -2.32 -23.10 4.24
C LEU A 156 -1.20 -22.51 3.37
N VAL A 157 0.05 -22.45 3.87
CA VAL A 157 1.19 -21.97 3.08
C VAL A 157 1.36 -22.82 1.82
N PHE A 158 1.39 -24.14 1.96
CA PHE A 158 1.51 -25.05 0.82
C PHE A 158 0.36 -24.91 -0.16
N TRP A 159 -0.88 -24.88 0.33
CA TRP A 159 -2.04 -24.70 -0.54
C TRP A 159 -2.00 -23.35 -1.27
N HIS A 160 -1.63 -22.26 -0.57
CA HIS A 160 -1.52 -20.95 -1.18
C HIS A 160 -0.45 -20.93 -2.28
N TYR A 161 0.72 -21.54 -2.04
CA TYR A 161 1.77 -21.66 -3.04
C TYR A 161 1.32 -22.49 -4.26
N LEU A 162 0.69 -23.64 -4.02
CA LEU A 162 0.20 -24.53 -5.09
C LEU A 162 -0.97 -23.91 -5.88
N ALA A 163 -1.86 -23.15 -5.23
CA ALA A 163 -3.07 -22.60 -5.85
C ALA A 163 -2.88 -21.24 -6.53
N ASN A 164 -1.91 -20.43 -6.08
CA ASN A 164 -1.66 -19.09 -6.65
C ASN A 164 -0.57 -19.05 -7.70
N ASN A 165 0.31 -20.05 -7.76
CA ASN A 165 1.25 -20.13 -8.86
C ASN A 165 0.52 -20.62 -10.12
N THR A 166 0.61 -19.84 -11.19
CA THR A 166 0.26 -20.30 -12.53
C THR A 166 1.26 -21.39 -12.92
N TRP A 167 0.84 -22.65 -12.85
CA TRP A 167 1.61 -23.77 -13.36
C TRP A 167 1.56 -23.71 -14.89
N LEU A 168 2.53 -23.03 -15.50
CA LEU A 168 2.71 -23.15 -16.94
C LEU A 168 3.23 -24.57 -17.25
N PRO A 169 2.68 -25.26 -18.27
CA PRO A 169 3.27 -26.50 -18.72
C PRO A 169 4.72 -26.25 -19.17
N LEU A 170 5.63 -27.17 -18.87
CA LEU A 170 7.02 -27.15 -19.33
C LEU A 170 7.08 -27.20 -20.86
N GLY A 171 6.90 -26.05 -21.51
CA GLY A 171 7.06 -25.87 -22.94
C GLY A 171 8.49 -25.49 -23.31
N PRO A 172 8.91 -25.70 -24.57
CA PRO A 172 10.25 -25.32 -25.04
C PRO A 172 10.57 -23.83 -24.85
N SER A 173 9.55 -22.96 -24.84
CA SER A 173 9.68 -21.52 -24.58
C SER A 173 10.06 -21.17 -23.13
N LEU A 174 9.89 -22.08 -22.17
CA LEU A 174 10.30 -21.90 -20.78
C LEU A 174 11.75 -22.34 -20.54
N VAL A 175 12.29 -23.23 -21.37
CA VAL A 175 13.69 -23.71 -21.27
C VAL A 175 14.67 -22.56 -21.51
N SER A 176 14.29 -21.58 -22.34
CA SER A 176 15.09 -20.40 -22.64
C SER A 176 14.86 -19.21 -21.70
N GLN A 177 13.94 -19.29 -20.73
CA GLN A 177 13.76 -18.20 -19.78
C GLN A 177 14.85 -18.25 -18.70
N PRO A 178 15.55 -17.13 -18.43
CA PRO A 178 16.53 -17.09 -17.35
C PRO A 178 15.82 -17.38 -16.03
N ILE A 179 16.31 -18.39 -15.30
CA ILE A 179 15.85 -18.69 -13.95
C ILE A 179 16.29 -17.53 -13.06
N ASN A 180 15.37 -16.62 -12.78
CA ASN A 180 15.59 -15.56 -11.79
C ASN A 180 15.57 -16.20 -10.40
N TRP A 181 16.71 -16.75 -10.00
CA TRP A 181 16.93 -17.28 -8.66
C TRP A 181 16.67 -16.16 -7.64
N ARG A 182 15.61 -16.29 -6.86
CA ARG A 182 15.38 -15.45 -5.67
C ARG A 182 16.30 -15.89 -4.51
N GLY A 183 17.58 -16.16 -4.81
CA GLY A 183 18.56 -16.74 -3.89
C GLY A 183 18.78 -15.89 -2.64
N ARG A 184 18.66 -14.56 -2.76
CA ARG A 184 18.74 -13.63 -1.61
C ARG A 184 17.77 -14.01 -0.50
N HIS A 185 16.56 -14.46 -0.85
CA HIS A 185 15.58 -14.83 0.15
C HIS A 185 15.98 -16.12 0.86
N LEU A 186 16.36 -17.15 0.11
CA LEU A 186 16.83 -18.43 0.64
C LEU A 186 18.04 -18.25 1.56
N VAL A 187 18.99 -17.39 1.20
CA VAL A 187 20.16 -17.08 2.03
C VAL A 187 19.74 -16.46 3.37
N TRP A 188 18.82 -15.49 3.37
CA TRP A 188 18.31 -14.90 4.61
C TRP A 188 17.56 -15.92 5.49
N TYR A 189 16.76 -16.80 4.89
CA TYR A 189 16.10 -17.89 5.63
C TYR A 189 17.12 -18.84 6.26
N LEU A 190 18.08 -19.31 5.48
CA LEU A 190 19.11 -20.25 5.94
C LEU A 190 19.99 -19.62 7.03
N LEU A 191 20.38 -18.36 6.85
CA LEU A 191 21.19 -17.63 7.82
C LEU A 191 20.46 -17.50 9.16
N LEU A 192 19.20 -17.04 9.16
CA LEU A 192 18.42 -16.92 10.39
C LEU A 192 18.18 -18.28 11.05
N PHE A 193 17.98 -19.33 10.28
CA PHE A 193 17.83 -20.69 10.80
C PHE A 193 19.13 -21.22 11.42
N VAL A 194 20.28 -21.01 10.77
CA VAL A 194 21.58 -21.40 11.31
C VAL A 194 21.89 -20.64 12.58
N ILE A 195 21.61 -19.33 12.63
CA ILE A 195 21.75 -18.53 13.87
C ILE A 195 20.84 -19.08 14.98
N SER A 196 19.59 -19.40 14.64
CA SER A 196 18.63 -19.98 15.57
C SER A 196 19.12 -21.29 16.17
N LEU A 197 19.64 -22.18 15.32
CA LEU A 197 20.17 -23.49 15.73
C LEU A 197 21.48 -23.35 16.53
N TRP A 198 22.37 -22.44 16.12
CA TRP A 198 23.62 -22.14 16.83
C TRP A 198 23.35 -21.62 18.24
N LEU A 199 22.41 -20.68 18.37
CA LEU A 199 22.04 -20.14 19.67
C LEU A 199 21.46 -21.22 20.59
N GLN A 200 20.66 -22.14 20.05
CA GLN A 200 20.06 -23.22 20.81
C GLN A 200 21.08 -24.25 21.30
N LEU A 201 22.10 -24.56 20.50
CA LEU A 201 23.17 -25.49 20.89
C LEU A 201 24.21 -24.84 21.82
N GLY A 202 24.34 -23.51 21.80
CA GLY A 202 25.35 -22.78 22.57
C GLY A 202 24.90 -22.24 23.92
N LEU A 203 23.59 -22.20 24.21
CA LEU A 203 23.07 -21.70 25.48
C LEU A 203 23.30 -22.74 26.60
N PRO A 204 23.84 -22.35 27.77
CA PRO A 204 23.95 -23.24 28.93
C PRO A 204 22.57 -23.67 29.43
N ASP A 205 22.47 -24.83 30.09
CA ASP A 205 21.20 -25.43 30.53
C ASP A 205 20.37 -24.50 31.42
N GLU A 206 21.01 -23.65 32.23
CA GLU A 206 20.33 -22.63 33.06
C GLU A 206 19.58 -21.58 32.21
N LEU A 207 20.12 -21.26 31.03
CA LEU A 207 19.54 -20.33 30.08
C LEU A 207 18.66 -21.01 29.02
N SER A 208 18.55 -22.35 29.04
CA SER A 208 17.72 -23.11 28.09
C SER A 208 16.26 -22.63 28.09
N ARG A 209 15.74 -22.20 29.24
CA ARG A 209 14.39 -21.62 29.38
C ARG A 209 14.21 -20.29 28.64
N PHE A 210 15.29 -19.58 28.31
CA PHE A 210 15.26 -18.37 27.51
C PHE A 210 15.27 -18.63 26.00
N THR A 211 15.56 -19.86 25.56
CA THR A 211 15.59 -20.24 24.14
C THR A 211 14.35 -19.77 23.36
N PRO A 212 13.09 -19.92 23.84
CA PRO A 212 11.91 -19.50 23.09
C PRO A 212 11.87 -17.99 22.78
N PHE A 213 12.43 -17.14 23.65
CA PHE A 213 12.50 -15.70 23.41
C PHE A 213 13.44 -15.37 22.24
N CYS A 214 14.57 -16.05 22.18
CA CYS A 214 15.50 -15.85 21.09
C CYS A 214 14.97 -16.39 19.76
N LEU A 215 14.19 -17.48 19.81
CA LEU A 215 13.49 -18.02 18.65
C LEU A 215 12.39 -17.08 18.10
N ALA A 216 11.94 -16.09 18.86
CA ALA A 216 11.03 -15.07 18.34
C ALA A 216 11.71 -14.16 17.29
N LEU A 217 13.03 -13.98 17.35
CA LEU A 217 13.76 -13.08 16.45
C LEU A 217 13.66 -13.50 14.96
N PRO A 218 13.94 -14.77 14.58
CA PRO A 218 13.70 -15.24 13.20
C PRO A 218 12.26 -15.07 12.75
N ILE A 219 11.28 -15.34 13.63
CA ILE A 219 9.85 -15.19 13.30
C ILE A 219 9.54 -13.74 12.96
N ILE A 220 10.00 -12.80 13.78
CA ILE A 220 9.78 -11.36 13.55
C ILE A 220 10.47 -10.90 12.27
N ALA A 221 11.74 -11.26 12.07
CA ALA A 221 12.53 -10.84 10.92
C ALA A 221 11.92 -11.36 9.59
N LEU A 222 11.53 -12.63 9.55
CA LEU A 222 10.91 -13.24 8.37
C LEU A 222 9.47 -12.77 8.17
N ALA A 223 8.72 -12.51 9.23
CA ALA A 223 7.40 -11.92 9.14
C ALA A 223 7.47 -10.49 8.57
N TRP A 224 8.46 -9.68 8.98
CA TRP A 224 8.65 -8.33 8.45
C TRP A 224 8.95 -8.31 6.96
N HIS A 225 9.78 -9.24 6.47
CA HIS A 225 10.20 -9.30 5.07
C HIS A 225 9.23 -10.05 4.16
N TYR A 226 8.61 -11.14 4.63
CA TYR A 226 7.78 -12.03 3.81
C TYR A 226 6.31 -12.11 4.26
N GLY A 227 5.91 -11.29 5.24
CA GLY A 227 4.55 -11.27 5.74
C GLY A 227 4.18 -12.58 6.44
N TRP A 228 2.93 -12.99 6.30
CA TRP A 228 2.43 -14.18 6.98
C TRP A 228 3.14 -15.49 6.55
N GLN A 229 3.58 -15.61 5.29
CA GLN A 229 4.30 -16.80 4.82
C GLN A 229 5.64 -16.96 5.52
N GLY A 230 6.37 -15.85 5.68
CA GLY A 230 7.62 -15.84 6.43
C GLY A 230 7.45 -16.21 7.88
N ALA A 231 6.42 -15.65 8.52
CA ALA A 231 6.10 -15.97 9.91
C ALA A 231 5.84 -17.47 10.10
N LEU A 232 5.01 -18.08 9.24
CA LEU A 232 4.64 -19.49 9.35
C LEU A 232 5.79 -20.46 8.99
N ILE A 233 6.61 -20.12 8.00
CA ILE A 233 7.81 -20.90 7.67
C ILE A 233 8.81 -20.82 8.83
N ALA A 234 9.02 -19.63 9.40
CA ALA A 234 9.90 -19.45 10.56
C ALA A 234 9.42 -20.26 11.77
N THR A 235 8.11 -20.25 12.06
CA THR A 235 7.56 -21.08 13.14
C THR A 235 7.75 -22.57 12.90
N LEU A 236 7.62 -23.03 11.65
CA LEU A 236 7.89 -24.42 11.31
C LEU A 236 9.36 -24.79 11.53
N MET A 237 10.28 -23.95 11.04
CA MET A 237 11.70 -24.19 11.20
C MET A 237 12.12 -24.20 12.67
N ASN A 238 11.60 -23.26 13.46
CA ASN A 238 11.83 -23.23 14.91
C ASN A 238 11.19 -24.43 15.63
N ALA A 239 10.00 -24.87 15.20
CA ALA A 239 9.38 -26.07 15.76
C ALA A 239 10.25 -27.31 15.51
N ILE A 240 10.79 -27.46 14.28
CA ILE A 240 11.72 -28.53 13.95
C ILE A 240 12.99 -28.43 14.79
N ALA A 241 13.55 -27.22 14.97
CA ALA A 241 14.74 -27.00 15.78
C ALA A 241 14.51 -27.34 17.26
N LEU A 242 13.38 -26.93 17.83
CA LEU A 242 12.96 -27.27 19.20
C LEU A 242 12.79 -28.78 19.40
N ILE A 243 12.12 -29.45 18.46
CA ILE A 243 11.90 -30.90 18.49
C ILE A 243 13.23 -31.67 18.31
N ALA A 244 14.12 -31.15 17.45
CA ALA A 244 15.44 -31.75 17.24
C ALA A 244 16.40 -31.52 18.42
N SER A 245 16.24 -30.41 19.16
CA SER A 245 16.99 -30.18 20.37
C SER A 245 16.52 -31.14 21.46
N GLN A 246 17.43 -31.99 21.94
CA GLN A 246 17.12 -32.90 23.05
C GLN A 246 16.98 -32.17 24.39
N THR A 247 17.20 -30.85 24.41
CA THR A 247 17.18 -29.96 25.58
C THR A 247 15.88 -30.02 26.37
N TRP A 248 14.74 -30.23 25.72
CA TRP A 248 13.42 -30.21 26.37
C TRP A 248 12.82 -31.60 26.61
N ARG A 249 13.62 -32.67 26.46
CA ARG A 249 13.14 -34.05 26.60
C ARG A 249 12.56 -34.32 27.99
N ASP A 250 13.17 -33.77 29.04
CA ASP A 250 12.70 -33.94 30.43
C ASP A 250 11.51 -33.02 30.79
N HIS A 251 11.17 -32.07 29.92
CA HIS A 251 10.13 -31.07 30.15
C HIS A 251 9.16 -30.98 28.95
N PRO A 252 8.37 -32.05 28.67
CA PRO A 252 7.50 -32.10 27.48
C PRO A 252 6.41 -31.02 27.50
N VAL A 253 5.91 -30.63 28.68
CA VAL A 253 4.91 -29.56 28.81
C VAL A 253 5.50 -28.22 28.38
N ASP A 254 6.73 -27.92 28.78
CA ASP A 254 7.39 -26.66 28.42
C ASP A 254 7.69 -26.58 26.92
N LEU A 255 8.06 -27.71 26.31
CA LEU A 255 8.20 -27.82 24.85
C LEU A 255 6.87 -27.53 24.15
N LEU A 256 5.78 -28.15 24.58
CA LEU A 256 4.45 -27.96 23.99
C LEU A 256 3.94 -26.53 24.14
N LEU A 257 4.16 -25.91 25.30
CA LEU A 257 3.84 -24.51 25.54
C LEU A 257 4.69 -23.59 24.66
N SER A 258 5.98 -23.87 24.51
CA SER A 258 6.88 -23.10 23.64
C SER A 258 6.44 -23.17 22.17
N LEU A 259 6.10 -24.36 21.68
CA LEU A 259 5.58 -24.57 20.32
C LEU A 259 4.25 -23.85 20.10
N LEU A 260 3.34 -23.90 21.09
CA LEU A 260 2.06 -23.21 21.03
C LEU A 260 2.27 -21.69 20.98
N VAL A 261 3.07 -21.14 21.89
CA VAL A 261 3.37 -19.70 21.95
C VAL A 261 3.98 -19.24 20.63
N GLN A 262 4.97 -19.95 20.10
CA GLN A 262 5.59 -19.59 18.82
C GLN A 262 4.60 -19.65 17.66
N SER A 263 3.76 -20.68 17.60
CA SER A 263 2.75 -20.82 16.54
C SER A 263 1.71 -19.71 16.61
N LEU A 264 1.27 -19.36 17.82
CA LEU A 264 0.34 -18.25 18.05
C LEU A 264 0.99 -16.92 17.66
N THR A 265 2.25 -16.68 18.08
CA THR A 265 3.01 -15.50 17.70
C THR A 265 3.16 -15.40 16.19
N GLY A 266 3.58 -16.48 15.50
CA GLY A 266 3.73 -16.48 14.05
C GLY A 266 2.41 -16.24 13.31
N LEU A 267 1.31 -16.84 13.76
CA LEU A 267 -0.02 -16.63 13.17
C LEU A 267 -0.49 -15.18 13.37
N LEU A 268 -0.47 -14.67 14.60
CA LEU A 268 -0.94 -13.32 14.92
C LEU A 268 -0.06 -12.24 14.29
N LEU A 269 1.27 -12.38 14.39
CA LEU A 269 2.21 -11.45 13.79
C LEU A 269 2.11 -11.49 12.26
N GLY A 270 2.01 -12.68 11.68
CA GLY A 270 1.81 -12.88 10.25
C GLY A 270 0.54 -12.19 9.76
N ALA A 271 -0.59 -12.40 10.44
CA ALA A 271 -1.85 -11.74 10.13
C ALA A 271 -1.79 -10.21 10.31
N GLY A 272 -1.15 -9.74 11.39
CA GLY A 272 -0.98 -8.30 11.67
C GLY A 272 -0.13 -7.58 10.62
N ILE A 273 1.00 -8.16 10.24
CA ILE A 273 1.87 -7.58 9.20
C ILE A 273 1.20 -7.65 7.83
N GLN A 274 0.48 -8.74 7.52
CA GLN A 274 -0.27 -8.83 6.27
C GLN A 274 -1.35 -7.74 6.19
N ARG A 275 -2.10 -7.51 7.28
CA ARG A 275 -3.07 -6.41 7.38
C ARG A 275 -2.41 -5.05 7.17
N LEU A 276 -1.25 -4.81 7.79
CA LEU A 276 -0.51 -3.56 7.65
C LEU A 276 -0.06 -3.32 6.21
N ARG A 277 0.42 -4.37 5.53
CA ARG A 277 0.83 -4.30 4.12
C ARG A 277 -0.35 -4.02 3.19
N GLU A 278 -1.46 -4.71 3.36
CA GLU A 278 -2.68 -4.49 2.58
C GLU A 278 -3.20 -3.05 2.77
N LEU A 279 -3.20 -2.55 4.01
CA LEU A 279 -3.60 -1.18 4.32
C LEU A 279 -2.65 -0.16 3.67
N ASN A 280 -1.33 -0.39 3.75
CA ASN A 280 -0.34 0.51 3.17
C ASN A 280 -0.41 0.51 1.63
N GLN A 281 -0.59 -0.65 0.99
CA GLN A 281 -0.82 -0.75 -0.45
C GLN A 281 -2.11 -0.05 -0.87
N SER A 282 -3.20 -0.20 -0.09
CA SER A 282 -4.45 0.50 -0.35
C SER A 282 -4.27 2.01 -0.21
N LEU A 283 -3.56 2.47 0.82
CA LEU A 283 -3.26 3.89 1.05
C LEU A 283 -2.44 4.46 -0.11
N GLN A 284 -1.39 3.77 -0.55
CA GLN A 284 -0.57 4.17 -1.69
C GLN A 284 -1.39 4.30 -2.98
N LYS A 285 -2.31 3.35 -3.24
CA LYS A 285 -3.22 3.43 -4.39
C LYS A 285 -4.16 4.61 -4.32
N GLU A 286 -4.76 4.87 -3.16
CA GLU A 286 -5.65 6.02 -2.98
C GLU A 286 -4.89 7.35 -3.05
N LEU A 287 -3.67 7.42 -2.52
CA LEU A 287 -2.81 8.61 -2.66
C LEU A 287 -2.45 8.88 -4.12
N ALA A 288 -2.03 7.85 -4.86
CA ALA A 288 -1.74 7.97 -6.29
C ALA A 288 -2.98 8.38 -7.09
N ARG A 289 -4.15 7.84 -6.75
CA ARG A 289 -5.42 8.22 -7.37
C ARG A 289 -5.78 9.68 -7.08
N ASN A 290 -5.63 10.13 -5.83
CA ASN A 290 -5.90 11.51 -5.45
C ASN A 290 -4.94 12.49 -6.14
N GLN A 291 -3.66 12.15 -6.24
CA GLN A 291 -2.68 12.94 -7.01
C GLN A 291 -3.08 13.03 -8.48
N HIS A 292 -3.42 11.91 -9.11
CA HIS A 292 -3.87 11.89 -10.51
C HIS A 292 -5.17 12.68 -10.73
N LEU A 293 -6.11 12.64 -9.79
CA LEU A 293 -7.33 13.45 -9.85
C LEU A 293 -7.03 14.94 -9.68
N ALA A 294 -6.12 15.31 -8.78
CA ALA A 294 -5.69 16.70 -8.60
C ALA A 294 -5.02 17.26 -9.87
N GLU A 295 -4.14 16.47 -10.51
CA GLU A 295 -3.53 16.83 -11.80
C GLU A 295 -4.60 17.05 -12.88
N ARG A 296 -5.56 16.13 -13.02
CA ARG A 296 -6.64 16.27 -14.00
C ARG A 296 -7.56 17.45 -13.72
N LEU A 297 -7.81 17.78 -12.45
CA LEU A 297 -8.58 18.96 -12.08
C LEU A 297 -7.84 20.23 -12.50
N LEU A 298 -6.52 20.29 -12.30
CA LEU A 298 -5.69 21.40 -12.73
C LEU A 298 -5.70 21.56 -14.27
N GLU A 299 -5.56 20.45 -15.00
CA GLU A 299 -5.63 20.44 -16.47
C GLU A 299 -6.99 20.90 -16.99
N THR A 300 -8.06 20.41 -16.37
CA THR A 300 -9.42 20.78 -16.76
C THR A 300 -9.69 22.24 -16.44
N GLU A 301 -9.26 22.74 -15.28
CA GLU A 301 -9.39 24.14 -14.90
C GLU A 301 -8.65 25.05 -15.89
N GLU A 302 -7.41 24.70 -16.27
CA GLU A 302 -6.65 25.50 -17.23
C GLU A 302 -7.23 25.38 -18.64
N SER A 303 -7.74 24.22 -19.06
CA SER A 303 -8.46 24.09 -20.34
C SER A 303 -9.72 24.95 -20.39
N VAL A 304 -10.52 24.95 -19.33
CA VAL A 304 -11.73 25.78 -19.25
C VAL A 304 -11.35 27.26 -19.26
N ARG A 305 -10.32 27.67 -18.51
CA ARG A 305 -9.79 29.04 -18.59
C ARG A 305 -9.28 29.37 -19.99
N ARG A 306 -8.66 28.40 -20.68
CA ARG A 306 -8.13 28.51 -22.04
C ARG A 306 -9.25 28.84 -23.03
N ASP A 307 -10.37 28.15 -22.89
CA ASP A 307 -11.53 28.24 -23.78
C ASP A 307 -12.35 29.50 -23.48
N VAL A 308 -12.63 29.79 -22.21
CA VAL A 308 -13.33 31.03 -21.80
C VAL A 308 -12.54 32.27 -22.24
N ALA A 309 -11.21 32.28 -22.09
CA ALA A 309 -10.39 33.41 -22.52
C ALA A 309 -10.32 33.56 -24.05
N ARG A 310 -10.58 32.49 -24.82
CA ARG A 310 -10.64 32.53 -26.27
C ARG A 310 -12.00 33.09 -26.72
N GLU A 311 -13.08 32.51 -26.19
CA GLU A 311 -14.46 32.92 -26.50
C GLU A 311 -14.69 34.39 -26.15
N LEU A 312 -14.30 34.84 -24.95
CA LEU A 312 -14.42 36.24 -24.55
C LEU A 312 -13.58 37.18 -25.43
N HIS A 313 -12.41 36.74 -25.91
CA HIS A 313 -11.60 37.57 -26.80
C HIS A 313 -12.24 37.75 -28.17
N ASP A 314 -12.77 36.66 -28.73
CA ASP A 314 -13.38 36.68 -30.05
C ASP A 314 -14.69 37.49 -30.01
N ASP A 315 -15.55 37.25 -29.03
CA ASP A 315 -16.85 37.92 -28.89
C ASP A 315 -16.71 39.41 -28.54
N ILE A 316 -15.89 39.74 -27.55
CA ILE A 316 -15.68 41.14 -27.13
C ILE A 316 -14.86 41.89 -28.17
N GLY A 317 -13.83 41.27 -28.76
CA GLY A 317 -13.02 41.88 -29.80
C GLY A 317 -13.84 42.28 -31.03
N GLN A 318 -14.73 41.38 -31.48
CA GLN A 318 -15.66 41.67 -32.58
C GLN A 318 -16.67 42.74 -32.20
N THR A 319 -17.27 42.65 -31.01
CA THR A 319 -18.27 43.63 -30.54
C THR A 319 -17.67 45.03 -30.42
N ILE A 320 -16.47 45.17 -29.85
CA ILE A 320 -15.78 46.45 -29.75
C ILE A 320 -15.41 46.99 -31.13
N THR A 321 -14.95 46.13 -32.04
CA THR A 321 -14.66 46.54 -33.42
C THR A 321 -15.92 47.05 -34.13
N ALA A 322 -17.07 46.40 -33.92
CA ALA A 322 -18.35 46.84 -34.46
C ALA A 322 -18.79 48.18 -33.86
N ILE A 323 -18.68 48.37 -32.54
CA ILE A 323 -18.99 49.63 -31.86
C ILE A 323 -18.13 50.78 -32.42
N ARG A 324 -16.82 50.55 -32.56
CA ARG A 324 -15.90 51.55 -33.13
C ARG A 324 -16.23 51.89 -34.58
N THR A 325 -16.58 50.88 -35.38
CA THR A 325 -16.98 51.07 -36.78
C THR A 325 -18.26 51.91 -36.88
N GLN A 326 -19.28 51.59 -36.07
CA GLN A 326 -20.53 52.37 -36.03
C GLN A 326 -20.32 53.80 -35.53
N ALA A 327 -19.49 53.99 -34.49
CA ALA A 327 -19.11 55.32 -34.01
C ALA A 327 -18.43 56.12 -35.11
N GLY A 328 -17.50 55.52 -35.86
CA GLY A 328 -16.83 56.15 -36.99
C GLY A 328 -17.78 56.47 -38.16
N ILE A 329 -18.76 55.62 -38.44
CA ILE A 329 -19.79 55.89 -39.47
C ILE A 329 -20.67 57.08 -39.05
N VAL A 330 -21.14 57.11 -37.81
CA VAL A 330 -21.97 58.21 -37.27
C VAL A 330 -21.22 59.54 -37.32
N GLN A 331 -19.93 59.55 -36.96
CA GLN A 331 -19.06 60.72 -37.09
C GLN A 331 -18.93 61.21 -38.55
N ARG A 332 -18.91 60.28 -39.52
CA ARG A 332 -18.79 60.62 -40.95
C ARG A 332 -20.11 61.10 -41.55
N LEU A 333 -21.25 60.50 -41.21
CA LEU A 333 -22.57 60.87 -41.73
C LEU A 333 -23.04 62.23 -41.21
N ALA A 334 -22.64 62.61 -40.00
CA ALA A 334 -22.98 63.88 -39.38
C ALA A 334 -21.74 64.78 -39.19
N ALA A 335 -20.87 64.85 -40.21
CA ALA A 335 -19.59 65.55 -40.14
C ALA A 335 -19.71 67.04 -39.74
N ASP A 336 -20.81 67.69 -40.13
CA ASP A 336 -21.07 69.11 -39.84
C ASP A 336 -21.66 69.34 -38.43
N ASN A 337 -22.05 68.27 -37.72
CA ASN A 337 -22.61 68.38 -36.37
C ASN A 337 -21.55 68.07 -35.30
N ALA A 338 -21.01 69.13 -34.69
CA ALA A 338 -19.98 69.03 -33.65
C ALA A 338 -20.41 68.15 -32.46
N SER A 339 -21.68 68.21 -32.04
CA SER A 339 -22.19 67.41 -30.92
C SER A 339 -22.13 65.91 -31.22
N VAL A 340 -22.53 65.50 -32.44
CA VAL A 340 -22.49 64.09 -32.87
C VAL A 340 -21.07 63.58 -32.98
N LYS A 341 -20.14 64.42 -33.47
CA LYS A 341 -18.72 64.09 -33.53
C LYS A 341 -18.13 63.83 -32.13
N GLN A 342 -18.43 64.70 -31.16
CA GLN A 342 -17.98 64.54 -29.77
C GLN A 342 -18.55 63.27 -29.14
N SER A 343 -19.84 62.97 -29.32
CA SER A 343 -20.45 61.73 -28.83
C SER A 343 -19.80 60.49 -29.46
N GLY A 344 -19.52 60.51 -30.77
CA GLY A 344 -18.82 59.41 -31.43
C GLY A 344 -17.40 59.21 -30.89
N GLN A 345 -16.66 60.30 -30.63
CA GLN A 345 -15.30 60.23 -30.06
C GLN A 345 -15.33 59.66 -28.64
N LEU A 346 -16.32 60.06 -27.84
CA LEU A 346 -16.52 59.50 -26.51
C LEU A 346 -16.84 58.00 -26.55
N ILE A 347 -17.70 57.55 -27.49
CA ILE A 347 -17.98 56.12 -27.70
C ILE A 347 -16.70 55.36 -28.07
N GLU A 348 -15.86 55.91 -28.96
CA GLU A 348 -14.58 55.28 -29.30
C GLU A 348 -13.66 55.17 -28.09
N GLN A 349 -13.50 56.25 -27.30
CA GLN A 349 -12.68 56.26 -26.09
C GLN A 349 -13.19 55.25 -25.04
N LEU A 350 -14.50 55.22 -24.79
CA LEU A 350 -15.10 54.26 -23.86
C LEU A 350 -14.89 52.82 -24.35
N SER A 351 -15.04 52.57 -25.66
CA SER A 351 -14.82 51.23 -26.24
C SER A 351 -13.36 50.77 -26.10
N LEU A 352 -12.39 51.67 -26.25
CA LEU A 352 -10.97 51.40 -26.03
C LEU A 352 -10.70 51.12 -24.54
N GLY A 353 -11.29 51.90 -23.64
CA GLY A 353 -11.20 51.66 -22.20
C GLY A 353 -11.73 50.28 -21.78
N VAL A 354 -12.86 49.85 -22.36
CA VAL A 354 -13.41 48.51 -22.16
C VAL A 354 -12.50 47.43 -22.76
N TYR A 355 -11.97 47.65 -23.97
CA TYR A 355 -11.02 46.73 -24.60
C TYR A 355 -9.80 46.49 -23.72
N ASP A 356 -9.19 47.55 -23.20
CA ASP A 356 -8.02 47.46 -22.34
C ASP A 356 -8.34 46.80 -21.00
N ALA A 357 -9.51 47.09 -20.42
CA ALA A 357 -9.97 46.44 -19.18
C ALA A 357 -10.18 44.93 -19.38
N VAL A 358 -10.84 44.53 -20.46
CA VAL A 358 -11.06 43.12 -20.81
C VAL A 358 -9.73 42.45 -21.13
N ARG A 359 -8.85 43.09 -21.89
CA ARG A 359 -7.51 42.56 -22.19
C ARG A 359 -6.70 42.28 -20.92
N ARG A 360 -6.77 43.18 -19.92
CA ARG A 360 -6.16 42.95 -18.59
C ARG A 360 -6.81 41.78 -17.84
N LEU A 361 -8.13 41.63 -17.89
CA LEU A 361 -8.82 40.49 -17.27
C LEU A 361 -8.49 39.16 -17.95
N LEU A 362 -8.41 39.15 -19.28
CA LEU A 362 -8.02 37.98 -20.07
C LEU A 362 -6.59 37.54 -19.75
N GLY A 363 -5.65 38.48 -19.61
CA GLY A 363 -4.28 38.17 -19.18
C GLY A 363 -4.18 37.54 -17.79
N ARG A 364 -5.10 37.89 -16.88
CA ARG A 364 -5.23 37.21 -15.56
C ARG A 364 -5.87 35.84 -15.68
N LEU A 365 -6.84 35.66 -16.58
CA LEU A 365 -7.51 34.38 -16.82
C LEU A 365 -6.57 33.37 -17.46
N ARG A 366 -5.74 33.78 -18.43
CA ARG A 366 -4.79 32.94 -19.13
C ARG A 366 -3.59 33.76 -19.58
N PRO A 367 -2.36 33.43 -19.14
CA PRO A 367 -1.17 34.11 -19.60
C PRO A 367 -0.81 33.69 -21.03
N ARG A 368 -1.34 34.44 -22.01
CA ARG A 368 -1.03 34.24 -23.44
C ARG A 368 0.47 34.33 -23.74
N GLN A 369 1.25 35.00 -22.88
CA GLN A 369 2.70 35.03 -23.00
C GLN A 369 3.32 33.62 -23.06
N LEU A 370 2.73 32.61 -22.39
CA LEU A 370 3.26 31.24 -22.41
C LEU A 370 3.03 30.50 -23.74
N ASP A 371 2.10 30.96 -24.58
CA ASP A 371 1.87 30.33 -25.88
C ASP A 371 3.00 30.69 -26.87
N ASP A 372 3.50 31.94 -26.82
CA ASP A 372 4.45 32.48 -27.80
C ASP A 372 5.88 32.67 -27.25
N LEU A 373 6.06 32.74 -25.93
CA LEU A 373 7.33 33.06 -25.27
C LEU A 373 7.80 31.91 -24.37
N THR A 374 9.11 31.87 -24.12
CA THR A 374 9.68 31.04 -23.04
C THR A 374 9.17 31.52 -21.68
N LEU A 375 9.16 30.64 -20.68
CA LEU A 375 8.70 30.95 -19.33
C LEU A 375 9.50 32.13 -18.74
N GLU A 376 10.81 32.16 -18.92
CA GLU A 376 11.64 33.30 -18.54
C GLU A 376 11.14 34.62 -19.17
N GLN A 377 10.93 34.61 -20.48
CA GLN A 377 10.48 35.79 -21.22
C GLN A 377 9.06 36.22 -20.81
N ALA A 378 8.19 35.27 -20.52
CA ALA A 378 6.84 35.53 -20.02
C ALA A 378 6.89 36.19 -18.63
N ILE A 379 7.75 35.71 -17.72
CA ILE A 379 7.95 36.33 -16.40
C ILE A 379 8.54 37.74 -16.55
N ARG A 380 9.52 37.95 -17.43
CA ARG A 380 10.06 39.29 -17.73
C ARG A 380 8.99 40.23 -18.31
N SER A 381 8.08 39.72 -19.15
CA SER A 381 6.95 40.50 -19.66
C SER A 381 6.00 40.88 -18.55
N LEU A 382 5.65 39.93 -17.69
CA LEU A 382 4.79 40.16 -16.53
C LEU A 382 5.36 41.24 -15.59
N MET A 383 6.65 41.20 -15.27
CA MET A 383 7.30 42.21 -14.44
C MET A 383 7.25 43.62 -15.06
N ARG A 384 7.38 43.71 -16.39
CA ARG A 384 7.22 44.98 -17.14
C ARG A 384 5.78 45.47 -17.17
N GLU A 385 4.81 44.59 -17.40
CA GLU A 385 3.37 44.91 -17.42
C GLU A 385 2.84 45.38 -16.06
N MET A 386 3.46 44.92 -14.97
CA MET A 386 3.14 45.38 -13.61
C MET A 386 3.75 46.74 -13.27
N GLU A 387 4.57 47.31 -14.16
CA GLU A 387 5.24 48.61 -14.01
C GLU A 387 6.01 48.72 -12.68
N LEU A 388 6.73 47.66 -12.30
CA LEU A 388 7.46 47.60 -11.02
C LEU A 388 8.41 48.80 -10.85
N GLU A 389 9.16 49.14 -11.90
CA GLU A 389 10.07 50.30 -11.91
C GLU A 389 9.31 51.63 -11.75
N GLY A 390 8.14 51.78 -12.40
CA GLY A 390 7.28 52.95 -12.26
C GLY A 390 6.69 53.12 -10.86
N ARG A 391 6.65 52.03 -10.08
CA ARG A 391 6.24 52.01 -8.66
C ARG A 391 7.43 52.17 -7.69
N GLY A 392 8.66 52.26 -8.19
CA GLY A 392 9.87 52.35 -7.37
C GLY A 392 10.38 51.02 -6.83
N ILE A 393 9.93 49.88 -7.39
CA ILE A 393 10.35 48.54 -6.98
C ILE A 393 11.51 48.07 -7.87
N VAL A 394 12.68 47.83 -7.28
CA VAL A 394 13.83 47.25 -7.99
C VAL A 394 13.61 45.76 -8.18
N SER A 395 13.63 45.28 -9.42
CA SER A 395 13.27 43.90 -9.74
C SER A 395 14.46 43.12 -10.29
N HIS A 396 14.78 41.96 -9.70
CA HIS A 396 15.86 41.07 -10.11
C HIS A 396 15.32 39.70 -10.51
N LEU A 397 15.75 39.19 -11.66
CA LEU A 397 15.36 37.86 -12.17
C LEU A 397 16.61 37.04 -12.49
N GLU A 398 16.81 35.95 -11.74
CA GLU A 398 17.79 34.90 -12.04
C GLU A 398 17.07 33.65 -12.50
N TRP A 399 17.33 33.23 -13.74
CA TRP A 399 16.69 32.06 -14.32
C TRP A 399 17.73 31.08 -14.83
N ARG A 400 17.75 29.88 -14.26
CA ARG A 400 18.67 28.78 -14.53
C ARG A 400 17.92 27.45 -14.63
N ILE A 401 16.74 27.48 -15.26
CA ILE A 401 15.90 26.32 -15.52
C ILE A 401 15.99 26.00 -17.00
N ASP A 402 16.35 24.77 -17.35
CA ASP A 402 16.17 24.27 -18.71
C ASP A 402 14.69 24.01 -18.95
N GLU A 403 14.08 24.83 -19.79
CA GLU A 403 12.65 24.80 -20.08
C GLU A 403 12.26 23.66 -21.03
N SER A 404 13.21 23.07 -21.76
CA SER A 404 12.92 22.02 -22.75
C SER A 404 12.37 20.74 -22.12
N ALA A 405 12.68 20.50 -20.84
CA ALA A 405 12.22 19.35 -20.06
C ALA A 405 10.93 19.64 -19.26
N LEU A 406 10.37 20.85 -19.34
CA LEU A 406 9.16 21.20 -18.58
C LEU A 406 7.90 20.73 -19.30
N SER A 407 7.02 20.08 -18.56
CA SER A 407 5.64 19.86 -18.99
C SER A 407 4.86 21.18 -19.02
N GLU A 408 3.80 21.22 -19.83
CA GLU A 408 2.93 22.40 -19.93
C GLU A 408 2.35 22.81 -18.57
N ASN A 409 1.92 21.83 -17.78
CA ASN A 409 1.36 22.06 -16.45
C ASN A 409 2.39 22.68 -15.49
N GLN A 410 3.66 22.26 -15.56
CA GLN A 410 4.73 22.87 -14.77
C GLN A 410 4.98 24.31 -15.20
N ARG A 411 5.02 24.56 -16.52
CA ARG A 411 5.22 25.90 -17.07
C ARG A 411 4.14 26.87 -16.63
N VAL A 412 2.88 26.47 -16.76
CA VAL A 412 1.73 27.25 -16.30
C VAL A 412 1.78 27.43 -14.78
N THR A 413 2.05 26.38 -14.01
CA THR A 413 2.08 26.47 -12.54
C THR A 413 3.16 27.42 -12.04
N LEU A 414 4.37 27.33 -12.58
CA LEU A 414 5.47 28.25 -12.24
C LEU A 414 5.08 29.69 -12.57
N PHE A 415 4.55 29.95 -13.77
CA PHE A 415 4.08 31.28 -14.14
C PHE A 415 3.00 31.79 -13.19
N ARG A 416 2.01 30.96 -12.84
CA ARG A 416 0.92 31.33 -11.92
C ARG A 416 1.43 31.66 -10.53
N VAL A 417 2.42 30.92 -10.03
CA VAL A 417 3.08 31.21 -8.76
C VAL A 417 3.79 32.57 -8.83
N CYS A 418 4.51 32.85 -9.92
CA CYS A 418 5.14 34.16 -10.13
C CYS A 418 4.10 35.28 -10.22
N GLN A 419 3.02 35.07 -10.96
CA GLN A 419 1.92 36.03 -11.11
C GLN A 419 1.25 36.35 -9.78
N GLU A 420 0.87 35.34 -9.01
CA GLU A 420 0.21 35.53 -7.73
C GLU A 420 1.18 36.12 -6.69
N GLY A 421 2.44 35.67 -6.67
CA GLY A 421 3.48 36.21 -5.82
C GLY A 421 3.73 37.69 -6.07
N LEU A 422 3.97 38.08 -7.33
CA LEU A 422 4.19 39.49 -7.70
C LEU A 422 2.95 40.35 -7.43
N ASN A 423 1.75 39.83 -7.73
CA ASN A 423 0.50 40.54 -7.45
C ASN A 423 0.29 40.79 -5.95
N ASN A 424 0.63 39.81 -5.10
CA ASN A 424 0.59 39.97 -3.65
C ASN A 424 1.60 41.03 -3.17
N ILE A 425 2.81 41.03 -3.71
CA ILE A 425 3.83 42.04 -3.38
C ILE A 425 3.32 43.45 -3.71
N VAL A 426 2.85 43.64 -4.94
CA VAL A 426 2.40 44.95 -5.44
C VAL A 426 1.17 45.48 -4.69
N LYS A 427 0.34 44.61 -4.13
CA LYS A 427 -0.88 45.02 -3.42
C LYS A 427 -0.72 45.15 -1.91
N HIS A 428 0.20 44.40 -1.31
CA HIS A 428 0.21 44.17 0.13
C HIS A 428 1.56 44.34 0.80
N ALA A 429 2.68 44.22 0.07
CA ALA A 429 3.99 44.16 0.73
C ALA A 429 4.61 45.54 1.02
N ASP A 430 4.26 46.59 0.26
CA ASP A 430 4.98 47.88 0.26
C ASP A 430 6.51 47.69 0.12
N ALA A 431 6.90 46.72 -0.72
CA ALA A 431 8.29 46.32 -0.94
C ALA A 431 9.06 47.34 -1.80
N SER A 432 10.37 47.44 -1.60
CA SER A 432 11.28 48.26 -2.40
C SER A 432 12.10 47.43 -3.40
N ALA A 433 12.26 46.13 -3.14
CA ALA A 433 12.98 45.21 -3.99
C ALA A 433 12.29 43.83 -4.06
N VAL A 434 12.36 43.20 -5.24
CA VAL A 434 11.88 41.84 -5.48
C VAL A 434 12.94 41.03 -6.19
N THR A 435 13.23 39.85 -5.66
CA THR A 435 14.14 38.89 -6.29
C THR A 435 13.39 37.61 -6.64
N LEU A 436 13.45 37.22 -7.91
CA LEU A 436 12.91 35.96 -8.40
C LEU A 436 14.07 35.08 -8.89
N GLN A 437 14.18 33.88 -8.32
CA GLN A 437 15.22 32.92 -8.64
C GLN A 437 14.58 31.58 -9.05
N GLY A 438 14.89 31.13 -10.27
CA GLY A 438 14.56 29.79 -10.73
C GLY A 438 15.83 29.01 -11.01
N TRP A 439 15.98 27.81 -10.47
CA TRP A 439 17.09 26.92 -10.80
C TRP A 439 16.70 25.45 -10.75
N GLN A 440 17.47 24.61 -11.44
CA GLN A 440 17.39 23.16 -11.31
C GLN A 440 18.44 22.66 -10.32
N GLN A 441 18.04 21.74 -9.45
CA GLN A 441 18.95 21.03 -8.54
C GLN A 441 18.55 19.57 -8.52
N ASP A 442 19.48 18.69 -8.90
CA ASP A 442 19.26 17.25 -9.04
C ASP A 442 18.00 16.97 -9.89
N GLU A 443 17.04 16.19 -9.39
CA GLU A 443 15.76 15.90 -10.06
C GLU A 443 14.63 16.87 -9.64
N ARG A 444 14.96 18.11 -9.25
CA ARG A 444 13.98 19.09 -8.76
C ARG A 444 14.14 20.47 -9.38
N LEU A 445 13.00 21.10 -9.62
CA LEU A 445 12.85 22.49 -10.01
C LEU A 445 12.61 23.33 -8.78
N MET A 446 13.42 24.36 -8.60
CA MET A 446 13.33 25.29 -7.49
C MET A 446 12.93 26.66 -8.03
N LEU A 447 11.92 27.25 -7.41
CA LEU A 447 11.47 28.62 -7.68
C LEU A 447 11.36 29.34 -6.34
N VAL A 448 12.02 30.49 -6.23
CA VAL A 448 12.01 31.33 -5.05
C VAL A 448 11.62 32.75 -5.45
N ILE A 449 10.65 33.31 -4.74
CA ILE A 449 10.21 34.69 -4.86
C ILE A 449 10.41 35.35 -3.50
N GLU A 450 11.20 36.42 -3.47
CA GLU A 450 11.56 37.15 -2.26
C GLU A 450 11.25 38.63 -2.42
N ASP A 451 10.58 39.19 -1.41
CA ASP A 451 10.41 40.63 -1.24
C ASP A 451 11.01 41.10 0.09
N ASP A 452 11.37 42.37 0.15
CA ASP A 452 11.86 43.08 1.34
C ASP A 452 10.77 43.88 2.07
N GLY A 453 9.50 43.53 1.84
CA GLY A 453 8.35 44.28 2.33
C GLY A 453 7.97 43.98 3.78
N SER A 454 6.73 44.34 4.14
CA SER A 454 6.19 44.22 5.50
C SER A 454 5.88 42.77 5.94
N GLY A 455 5.97 41.80 5.04
CA GLY A 455 5.65 40.39 5.32
C GLY A 455 4.15 40.10 5.43
N LEU A 456 3.79 38.89 5.85
CA LEU A 456 2.40 38.49 6.10
C LEU A 456 1.96 38.87 7.54
N PRO A 457 0.76 39.45 7.73
CA PRO A 457 0.29 39.84 9.05
C PRO A 457 0.09 38.63 9.99
N PRO A 458 0.44 38.75 11.29
CA PRO A 458 0.30 37.66 12.25
C PRO A 458 -1.17 37.24 12.39
N GLY A 459 -1.44 35.94 12.24
CA GLY A 459 -2.81 35.40 12.33
C GLY A 459 -3.61 35.38 11.03
N SER A 460 -3.09 35.91 9.92
CA SER A 460 -3.73 35.76 8.59
C SER A 460 -3.88 34.30 8.15
N GLY A 461 -3.19 33.38 8.83
CA GLY A 461 -3.05 31.99 8.40
C GLY A 461 -2.36 31.97 7.04
N GLN A 462 -1.71 30.88 6.68
CA GLN A 462 -1.25 30.72 5.30
C GLN A 462 -2.44 30.41 4.35
N GLN A 463 -3.59 31.07 4.56
CA GLN A 463 -4.95 30.72 4.12
C GLN A 463 -5.62 31.76 3.21
N GLY A 464 -4.88 32.75 2.70
CA GLY A 464 -5.41 33.60 1.62
C GLY A 464 -5.75 32.76 0.39
N PHE A 465 -6.88 33.04 -0.30
CA PHE A 465 -7.30 32.29 -1.49
C PHE A 465 -6.18 32.14 -2.53
N GLY A 466 -5.36 33.18 -2.72
CA GLY A 466 -4.18 33.15 -3.59
C GLY A 466 -3.08 32.17 -3.12
N LEU A 467 -2.73 32.21 -1.84
CA LEU A 467 -1.73 31.30 -1.25
C LEU A 467 -2.20 29.85 -1.26
N THR A 468 -3.48 29.61 -0.97
CA THR A 468 -4.10 28.29 -1.02
C THR A 468 -4.08 27.75 -2.45
N GLY A 469 -4.48 28.58 -3.43
CA GLY A 469 -4.43 28.20 -4.84
C GLY A 469 -3.02 27.89 -5.34
N MET A 470 -2.01 28.67 -4.94
CA MET A 470 -0.61 28.35 -5.25
C MET A 470 -0.18 27.00 -4.65
N ARG A 471 -0.53 26.75 -3.39
CA ARG A 471 -0.20 25.49 -2.71
C ARG A 471 -0.87 24.29 -3.37
N GLU A 472 -2.16 24.40 -3.69
CA GLU A 472 -2.92 23.34 -4.36
C GLU A 472 -2.32 22.98 -5.72
N ARG A 473 -1.95 23.97 -6.54
CA ARG A 473 -1.31 23.72 -7.84
C ARG A 473 0.05 23.04 -7.70
N VAL A 474 0.87 23.51 -6.77
CA VAL A 474 2.20 22.94 -6.52
C VAL A 474 2.09 21.50 -5.99
N THR A 475 1.17 21.25 -5.04
CA THR A 475 0.95 19.91 -4.47
C THR A 475 0.31 18.95 -5.48
N ALA A 476 -0.55 19.43 -6.38
CA ALA A 476 -1.12 18.63 -7.46
C ALA A 476 -0.02 18.04 -8.36
N LEU A 477 1.05 18.79 -8.62
CA LEU A 477 2.22 18.33 -9.37
C LEU A 477 3.26 17.57 -8.54
N GLY A 478 2.92 17.18 -7.30
CA GLY A 478 3.82 16.46 -6.39
C GLY A 478 4.90 17.33 -5.74
N GLY A 479 4.77 18.65 -5.80
CA GLY A 479 5.70 19.60 -5.20
C GLY A 479 5.34 20.08 -3.80
N THR A 480 6.21 20.91 -3.25
CA THR A 480 6.01 21.57 -1.95
C THR A 480 6.18 23.08 -2.07
N LEU A 481 5.30 23.82 -1.40
CA LEU A 481 5.37 25.28 -1.29
C LEU A 481 5.58 25.64 0.18
N HIS A 482 6.65 26.38 0.47
CA HIS A 482 6.98 26.91 1.78
C HIS A 482 6.97 28.44 1.76
N ILE A 483 6.47 29.05 2.83
CA ILE A 483 6.41 30.51 2.97
C ILE A 483 7.09 30.86 4.28
N SER A 484 8.09 31.73 4.23
CA SER A 484 8.77 32.27 5.41
C SER A 484 8.72 33.79 5.41
N CYS A 485 8.45 34.38 6.57
CA CYS A 485 8.21 35.82 6.74
C CYS A 485 9.22 36.47 7.70
N LEU A 486 10.53 36.30 7.45
CA LEU A 486 11.60 36.74 8.37
C LEU A 486 12.03 38.20 8.15
N HIS A 487 12.20 38.62 6.89
CA HIS A 487 12.63 39.96 6.48
C HIS A 487 11.89 40.36 5.19
N GLY A 488 10.56 40.38 5.26
CA GLY A 488 9.67 40.38 4.09
C GLY A 488 9.07 38.98 3.85
N THR A 489 8.58 38.69 2.64
CA THR A 489 8.02 37.36 2.31
C THR A 489 8.93 36.61 1.34
N ARG A 490 9.28 35.37 1.71
CA ARG A 490 9.96 34.41 0.84
C ARG A 490 9.03 33.24 0.56
N VAL A 491 8.68 33.06 -0.71
CA VAL A 491 7.91 31.92 -1.21
C VAL A 491 8.86 30.98 -1.94
N SER A 492 9.03 29.78 -1.41
CA SER A 492 9.89 28.73 -1.98
C SER A 492 9.04 27.57 -2.48
N VAL A 493 9.16 27.27 -3.77
CA VAL A 493 8.47 26.19 -4.47
C VAL A 493 9.50 25.17 -4.93
N SER A 494 9.21 23.90 -4.67
CA SER A 494 9.97 22.75 -5.17
C SER A 494 9.02 21.85 -5.96
N LEU A 495 9.33 21.58 -7.22
CA LEU A 495 8.59 20.64 -8.07
C LEU A 495 9.52 19.50 -8.50
N PRO A 496 9.03 18.24 -8.60
CA PRO A 496 9.80 17.17 -9.20
C PRO A 496 10.02 17.43 -10.69
N GLN A 497 11.21 17.08 -11.20
CA GLN A 497 11.49 17.07 -12.63
C GLN A 497 10.79 15.85 -13.23
N ARG A 498 9.67 16.08 -13.92
CA ARG A 498 8.93 15.01 -14.59
C ARG A 498 9.47 14.93 -16.03
N TYR A 499 10.01 13.78 -16.39
CA TYR A 499 10.28 13.48 -17.80
C TYR A 499 8.93 13.41 -18.52
N VAL A 500 8.79 14.20 -19.59
CA VAL A 500 7.65 14.16 -20.52
C VAL A 500 7.55 12.77 -21.16
#